data_AF-A0AAJ6G1U9-F1
#
_entry.id   AF-A0AAJ6G1U9-F1
#
_cell.length_a   1.000
_cell.length_b   1.000
_cell.length_c   1.000
_cell.angle_alpha   90.00
_cell.angle_beta   90.00
_cell.angle_gamma   90.00
#
_symmetry.space_group_name_H-M   'P 1'
#
loop_
_entity.id
_entity.type
_entity.pdbx_description
1 polymer ?
#
loop_
_entity_poly.entity_id
_entity_poly.type
_entity_poly.pdbx_seq_one_letter_code
_entity_poly.pdbx_strand_id
1 'polypeptide(L)'
;MAMLGERTLPRITRTAGGYVKGRWVDGEESETTFRASIQPAKKDDYDQLQALAEGRRVESAIRIYTRTELVVAGDTAQNGDLVIHRGDRYLVTAGGDWNVGMRGVDHYRYLAVRQKPTAEEGS
;
A
#
# COMPACT_ATOMS: atom_id res chain seq x y z
N MET A 1 -22.66 6.06 -0.72
CA MET A 1 -22.32 6.43 0.66
C MET A 1 -20.81 6.60 0.78
N ALA A 2 -20.33 7.81 1.11
CA ALA A 2 -18.91 8.03 1.40
C ALA A 2 -18.52 7.32 2.71
N MET A 3 -17.32 6.75 2.79
CA MET A 3 -16.82 6.19 4.04
C MET A 3 -16.43 7.32 5.00
N LEU A 4 -16.63 7.13 6.31
CA LEU A 4 -16.28 8.14 7.32
C LEU A 4 -14.77 8.44 7.24
N GLY A 5 -14.42 9.73 7.10
CA GLY A 5 -13.03 10.19 7.02
C GLY A 5 -12.34 9.95 5.68
N GLU A 6 -13.10 9.63 4.62
CA GLU A 6 -12.58 9.53 3.25
C GLU A 6 -12.03 10.87 2.76
N ARG A 7 -10.82 10.85 2.19
CA ARG A 7 -10.16 12.01 1.60
C ARG A 7 -9.42 11.61 0.33
N THR A 8 -9.15 12.58 -0.53
CA THR A 8 -8.25 12.39 -1.69
C THR A 8 -6.81 12.31 -1.18
N LEU A 9 -6.11 11.26 -1.56
CA LEU A 9 -4.72 10.99 -1.18
C LEU A 9 -3.86 10.78 -2.42
N PRO A 10 -2.57 11.16 -2.38
CA PRO A 10 -1.62 10.78 -3.41
C PRO A 10 -1.29 9.30 -3.32
N ARG A 11 -1.15 8.67 -4.47
CA ARG A 11 -0.70 7.30 -4.65
C ARG A 11 0.34 7.26 -5.76
N ILE A 12 1.43 6.54 -5.55
CA ILE A 12 2.37 6.19 -6.60
C ILE A 12 2.04 4.78 -7.06
N THR A 13 1.79 4.65 -8.35
CA THR A 13 1.62 3.37 -9.05
C THR A 13 2.87 3.09 -9.87
N ARG A 14 3.13 1.82 -10.19
CA ARG A 14 4.25 1.45 -11.07
C ARG A 14 3.75 0.68 -12.26
N THR A 15 4.38 0.88 -13.40
CA THR A 15 4.25 -0.07 -14.51
C THR A 15 4.90 -1.42 -14.13
N ALA A 16 4.57 -2.48 -14.87
CA ALA A 16 5.16 -3.79 -14.61
C ALA A 16 6.68 -3.72 -14.82
N GLY A 17 7.44 -4.16 -13.83
CA GLY A 17 8.89 -4.33 -13.94
C GLY A 17 9.26 -5.52 -14.83
N GLY A 18 10.57 -5.67 -15.07
CA GLY A 18 11.07 -6.76 -15.89
C GLY A 18 12.55 -7.04 -15.68
N TYR A 19 13.00 -8.21 -16.15
CA TYR A 19 14.41 -8.57 -16.12
C TYR A 19 15.17 -7.91 -17.27
N VAL A 20 16.10 -7.02 -16.95
CA VAL A 20 17.02 -6.41 -17.92
C VAL A 20 18.43 -6.90 -17.58
N LYS A 21 19.04 -7.64 -18.51
CA LYS A 21 20.39 -8.22 -18.35
C LYS A 21 20.55 -9.06 -17.07
N GLY A 22 19.53 -9.85 -16.73
CA GLY A 22 19.55 -10.74 -15.55
C GLY A 22 19.29 -10.05 -14.21
N ARG A 23 19.04 -8.74 -14.19
CA ARG A 23 18.63 -8.00 -12.99
C ARG A 23 17.18 -7.54 -13.12
N TRP A 24 16.40 -7.67 -12.04
CA TRP A 24 15.06 -7.08 -11.97
C TRP A 24 15.17 -5.55 -11.96
N VAL A 25 14.40 -4.91 -12.84
CA VAL A 25 14.26 -3.45 -12.93
C VAL A 25 12.80 -3.11 -12.68
N ASP A 26 12.55 -2.23 -11.72
CA ASP A 26 11.21 -1.71 -11.44
C ASP A 26 10.66 -0.92 -12.63
N GLY A 27 9.35 -0.96 -12.81
CA GLY A 27 8.69 -0.13 -13.81
C GLY A 27 8.71 1.35 -13.43
N GLU A 28 8.35 2.19 -14.39
CA GLU A 28 8.20 3.63 -14.19
C GLU A 28 7.15 3.95 -13.13
N GLU A 29 7.49 4.88 -12.22
CA GLU A 29 6.59 5.40 -11.19
C GLU A 29 5.69 6.50 -11.76
N SER A 30 4.39 6.44 -11.47
CA SER A 30 3.42 7.48 -11.82
C SER A 30 2.61 7.88 -10.59
N GLU A 31 2.58 9.19 -10.31
CA GLU A 31 1.78 9.75 -9.24
C GLU A 31 0.34 10.00 -9.71
N THR A 32 -0.60 9.44 -8.96
CA THR A 32 -2.05 9.57 -9.17
C THR A 32 -2.72 9.90 -7.85
N THR A 33 -4.04 10.16 -7.88
CA THR A 33 -4.81 10.34 -6.65
C THR A 33 -5.95 9.35 -6.57
N PHE A 34 -6.31 8.99 -5.34
CA PHE A 34 -7.43 8.09 -5.06
C PHE A 34 -8.16 8.52 -3.79
N ARG A 35 -9.39 8.05 -3.61
CA ARG A 35 -10.19 8.34 -2.41
C ARG A 35 -10.11 7.19 -1.43
N ALA A 36 -9.72 7.48 -0.19
CA ALA A 36 -9.66 6.49 0.87
C ALA A 36 -9.80 7.10 2.26
N SER A 37 -10.17 6.25 3.22
CA SER A 37 -10.09 6.55 4.65
C SER A 37 -8.87 5.85 5.24
N ILE A 38 -8.01 6.61 5.91
CA ILE A 38 -6.79 6.11 6.56
C ILE A 38 -7.03 6.04 8.06
N GLN A 39 -6.73 4.88 8.64
CA GLN A 39 -6.78 4.66 10.07
C GLN A 39 -5.43 4.11 10.56
N PRO A 40 -5.02 4.39 11.80
CA PRO A 40 -3.87 3.73 12.40
C PRO A 40 -4.03 2.20 12.39
N ALA A 41 -2.93 1.49 12.15
CA ALA A 41 -2.89 0.05 12.40
C ALA A 41 -3.10 -0.23 13.91
N LYS A 42 -3.83 -1.30 14.22
CA LYS A 42 -4.00 -1.82 15.59
C LYS A 42 -3.00 -2.97 15.81
N LYS A 43 -2.85 -3.37 17.07
CA LYS A 43 -1.98 -4.48 17.50
C LYS A 43 -2.08 -5.71 16.60
N ASP A 44 -3.29 -6.20 16.33
CA ASP A 44 -3.50 -7.40 15.51
C ASP A 44 -2.96 -7.24 14.07
N ASP A 45 -2.97 -6.04 13.49
CA ASP A 45 -2.36 -5.85 12.16
C ASP A 45 -0.84 -5.94 12.23
N TYR A 46 -0.23 -5.43 13.30
CA TYR A 46 1.22 -5.55 13.49
C TYR A 46 1.62 -7.01 13.71
N ASP A 47 0.81 -7.76 14.45
CA ASP A 47 1.03 -9.20 14.66
C ASP A 47 0.91 -9.96 13.31
N GLN A 48 -0.10 -9.63 12.49
CA GLN A 48 -0.24 -10.16 11.12
C GLN A 48 0.94 -9.77 10.21
N LEU A 49 1.36 -8.51 10.21
CA LEU A 49 2.45 -8.02 9.37
C LEU A 49 3.81 -8.60 9.80
N GLN A 50 4.05 -8.77 11.10
CA GLN A 50 5.28 -9.39 11.60
C GLN A 50 5.40 -10.86 11.18
N ALA A 51 4.29 -11.59 11.14
CA ALA A 51 4.28 -12.97 10.63
C ALA A 51 4.72 -13.06 9.15
N LEU A 52 4.46 -12.01 8.36
CA LEU A 52 4.82 -11.93 6.94
C LEU A 52 6.21 -11.34 6.69
N ALA A 53 6.79 -10.62 7.65
CA ALA A 53 7.92 -9.73 7.40
C ALA A 53 9.31 -10.40 7.34
N GLU A 54 9.40 -11.73 7.27
CA GLU A 54 10.68 -12.49 7.18
C GLU A 54 11.81 -11.94 8.10
N GLY A 55 11.47 -11.53 9.33
CA GLY A 55 12.43 -10.98 10.30
C GLY A 55 12.69 -9.47 10.22
N ARG A 56 12.05 -8.72 9.32
CA ARG A 56 12.10 -7.25 9.29
C ARG A 56 11.09 -6.67 10.27
N ARG A 57 11.54 -5.72 11.09
CA ARG A 57 10.67 -5.01 12.02
C ARG A 57 9.81 -3.98 11.28
N VAL A 58 8.49 -4.14 11.39
CA VAL A 58 7.51 -3.15 10.92
C VAL A 58 7.41 -2.02 11.95
N GLU A 59 7.97 -0.86 11.61
CA GLU A 59 8.00 0.31 12.52
C GLU A 59 6.69 1.10 12.54
N SER A 60 6.00 1.16 11.40
CA SER A 60 4.74 1.89 11.26
C SER A 60 3.90 1.28 10.15
N ALA A 61 2.60 1.14 10.42
CA ALA A 61 1.62 0.67 9.45
C ALA A 61 0.30 1.45 9.56
N ILE A 62 -0.42 1.50 8.45
CA ILE A 62 -1.76 2.10 8.33
C ILE A 62 -2.75 1.12 7.73
N ARG A 63 -4.03 1.28 8.08
CA ARG A 63 -5.14 0.67 7.36
C ARG A 63 -5.68 1.64 6.33
N ILE A 64 -5.94 1.13 5.13
CA ILE A 64 -6.54 1.87 4.04
C ILE A 64 -7.89 1.23 3.72
N TYR A 65 -8.94 2.03 3.76
CA TYR A 65 -10.26 1.64 3.27
C TYR A 65 -10.57 2.44 2.02
N THR A 66 -10.81 1.76 0.91
CA THR A 66 -11.03 2.42 -0.38
C THR A 66 -11.97 1.61 -1.26
N ARG A 67 -12.46 2.24 -2.34
CA ARG A 67 -13.17 1.58 -3.44
C ARG A 67 -12.27 1.40 -4.67
N THR A 68 -11.07 1.95 -4.61
CA THR A 68 -10.06 1.78 -5.65
C THR A 68 -9.27 0.52 -5.31
N GLU A 69 -9.24 -0.43 -6.22
CA GLU A 69 -8.35 -1.58 -6.08
C GLU A 69 -6.90 -1.10 -6.05
N LEU A 70 -6.17 -1.50 -5.00
CA LEU A 70 -4.75 -1.21 -4.84
C LEU A 70 -3.95 -2.46 -5.13
N VAL A 71 -2.80 -2.26 -5.76
CA VAL A 71 -1.88 -3.35 -6.04
C VAL A 71 -1.09 -3.66 -4.79
N VAL A 72 -1.11 -4.93 -4.36
CA VAL A 72 -0.34 -5.40 -3.20
C VAL A 72 1.06 -5.80 -3.66
N ALA A 73 2.07 -5.42 -2.88
CA ALA A 73 3.45 -5.82 -3.13
C ALA A 73 3.58 -7.35 -3.06
N GLY A 74 4.18 -7.95 -4.09
CA GLY A 74 4.33 -9.40 -4.21
C GLY A 74 3.22 -10.10 -5.01
N ASP A 75 2.06 -9.45 -5.22
CA ASP A 75 0.97 -10.05 -6.00
C ASP A 75 1.19 -9.93 -7.52
N THR A 76 1.90 -8.89 -7.96
CA THR A 76 2.16 -8.62 -9.38
C THR A 76 3.58 -8.10 -9.60
N ALA A 77 3.98 -8.01 -10.88
CA ALA A 77 5.23 -7.41 -11.32
C ALA A 77 5.32 -5.89 -11.09
N GLN A 78 4.28 -5.23 -10.58
CA GLN A 78 4.26 -3.78 -10.32
C GLN A 78 4.81 -3.42 -8.93
N ASN A 79 5.19 -4.42 -8.12
CA ASN A 79 5.79 -4.20 -6.79
C ASN A 79 4.95 -3.34 -5.83
N GLY A 80 3.63 -3.35 -6.02
CA GLY A 80 2.66 -2.74 -5.13
C GLY A 80 2.56 -1.22 -5.22
N ASP A 81 1.40 -0.70 -4.83
CA ASP A 81 1.14 0.73 -4.75
C ASP A 81 1.81 1.35 -3.51
N LEU A 82 2.27 2.60 -3.63
CA LEU A 82 2.66 3.43 -2.50
C LEU A 82 1.60 4.48 -2.21
N VAL A 83 1.18 4.59 -0.95
CA VAL A 83 0.28 5.65 -0.50
C VAL A 83 1.08 6.70 0.24
N ILE A 84 0.90 7.98 -0.13
CA ILE A 84 1.52 9.10 0.58
C ILE A 84 0.60 9.55 1.70
N HIS A 85 1.05 9.46 2.94
CA HIS A 85 0.29 9.90 4.10
C HIS A 85 1.19 10.66 5.07
N ARG A 86 0.84 11.91 5.37
CA ARG A 86 1.60 12.80 6.29
C ARG A 86 3.08 12.96 5.89
N GLY A 87 3.37 12.95 4.59
CA GLY A 87 4.74 13.09 4.05
C GLY A 87 5.51 11.76 3.96
N ASP A 88 5.00 10.68 4.55
CA ASP A 88 5.62 9.36 4.52
C ASP A 88 5.05 8.51 3.37
N ARG A 89 5.90 7.65 2.79
CA ARG A 89 5.51 6.63 1.79
C ARG A 89 5.13 5.33 2.49
N TYR A 90 3.94 4.81 2.21
CA TYR A 90 3.45 3.53 2.74
C TYR A 90 3.23 2.53 1.61
N LEU A 91 3.99 1.44 1.60
CA LEU A 91 3.82 0.36 0.64
C LEU A 91 2.64 -0.52 1.02
N VAL A 92 1.73 -0.76 0.10
CA VAL A 92 0.62 -1.71 0.28
C VAL A 92 1.19 -3.13 0.29
N THR A 93 1.11 -3.81 1.43
CA THR A 93 1.78 -5.11 1.66
C THR A 93 0.82 -6.26 1.92
N ALA A 94 -0.43 -5.98 2.29
CA ALA A 94 -1.44 -7.01 2.48
C ALA A 94 -2.84 -6.41 2.33
N GLY A 95 -3.82 -7.21 1.97
CA GLY A 95 -5.22 -6.77 1.89
C GLY A 95 -5.97 -7.40 0.73
N GLY A 96 -7.21 -6.98 0.54
CA GLY A 96 -8.06 -7.47 -0.53
C GLY A 96 -9.52 -7.08 -0.34
N ASP A 97 -10.39 -7.80 -1.04
CA ASP A 97 -11.84 -7.62 -1.01
C ASP A 97 -12.37 -7.65 0.43
N TRP A 98 -12.97 -6.54 0.84
CA TRP A 98 -13.66 -6.36 2.11
C TRP A 98 -15.16 -6.18 1.83
N ASN A 99 -15.75 -7.18 1.19
CA ASN A 99 -17.18 -7.22 0.89
C ASN A 99 -17.96 -7.66 2.13
N VAL A 100 -18.19 -6.73 3.06
CA VAL A 100 -19.07 -6.94 4.22
C VAL A 100 -20.54 -6.91 3.78
N GLY A 101 -20.96 -7.92 3.02
CA GLY A 101 -22.36 -8.24 2.73
C GLY A 101 -23.21 -7.20 1.98
N MET A 102 -22.66 -6.03 1.61
CA MET A 102 -23.40 -4.97 0.96
C MET A 102 -23.32 -5.13 -0.56
N ARG A 103 -24.39 -5.64 -1.18
CA ARG A 103 -24.48 -5.82 -2.63
C ARG A 103 -24.25 -4.49 -3.37
N GLY A 104 -23.27 -4.45 -4.27
CA GLY A 104 -23.12 -3.41 -5.29
C GLY A 104 -22.12 -2.29 -4.99
N VAL A 105 -21.30 -2.38 -3.95
CA VAL A 105 -20.16 -1.46 -3.76
C VAL A 105 -18.94 -2.26 -3.35
N ASP A 106 -17.95 -2.34 -4.25
CA ASP A 106 -16.67 -2.96 -3.91
C ASP A 106 -15.94 -2.07 -2.91
N HIS A 107 -15.62 -2.68 -1.77
CA HIS A 107 -14.86 -2.06 -0.70
C HIS A 107 -13.64 -2.92 -0.44
N TYR A 108 -12.48 -2.29 -0.42
CA TYR A 108 -11.22 -2.95 -0.15
C TYR A 108 -10.66 -2.47 1.18
N ARG A 109 -10.02 -3.39 1.90
CA ARG A 109 -9.22 -3.09 3.09
C ARG A 109 -7.79 -3.56 2.85
N TYR A 110 -6.86 -2.61 2.99
CA TYR A 110 -5.43 -2.89 2.89
C TYR A 110 -4.69 -2.51 4.17
N LEU A 111 -3.55 -3.17 4.36
CA LEU A 111 -2.47 -2.81 5.27
C LEU A 111 -1.31 -2.31 4.44
N ALA A 112 -0.79 -1.15 4.84
CA ALA A 112 0.39 -0.58 4.21
C ALA A 112 1.44 -0.25 5.28
N VAL A 113 2.70 -0.59 4.97
CA VAL A 113 3.85 -0.42 5.85
C VAL A 113 4.68 0.76 5.39
N ARG A 114 5.09 1.61 6.34
CA ARG A 114 5.96 2.75 6.03
C ARG A 114 7.28 2.25 5.46
N GLN A 115 7.65 2.75 4.28
CA GLN A 115 8.99 2.53 3.76
C GLN A 115 9.97 3.36 4.57
N LYS A 116 11.12 2.78 4.92
CA LYS A 116 12.24 3.58 5.41
C LYS A 116 12.60 4.58 4.32
N PRO A 117 12.91 5.84 4.64
CA PRO A 117 13.51 6.72 3.66
C PRO A 117 14.76 6.00 3.16
N THR A 118 14.80 5.70 1.86
CA THR A 118 16.01 5.20 1.23
C THR A 118 17.06 6.27 1.50
N ALA A 119 18.11 5.91 2.24
CA ALA A 119 19.23 6.80 2.52
C ALA A 119 20.06 6.96 1.24
N GLU A 120 19.49 7.63 0.25
CA GLU A 120 20.15 8.04 -0.98
C GLU A 120 19.71 9.47 -1.26
N GLU A 121 20.37 10.40 -0.57
CA GLU A 121 20.78 11.74 -1.06
C GLU A 121 21.44 12.46 0.12
N GLY A 122 22.75 12.26 0.25
CA GLY A 122 23.57 12.82 1.31
C GLY A 122 25.04 12.49 1.07
N SER A 123 25.57 12.96 -0.07
CA SER A 123 27.01 13.19 -0.26
C SER A 123 27.22 14.56 -0.87
#